data_AF-A0A1V0DK52-F1
#
_entry.id   AF-A0A1V0DK52-F1
#
_cell.length_a   1.000
_cell.length_b   1.000
_cell.length_c   1.000
_cell.angle_alpha   90.00
_cell.angle_beta   90.00
_cell.angle_gamma   90.00
#
_symmetry.space_group_name_H-M   'P 1'
#
loop_
_entity.id
_entity.type
_entity.pdbx_description
1 polymer ?
#
loop_
_entity_poly.entity_id
_entity_poly.type
_entity_poly.pdbx_seq_one_letter_code
_entity_poly.pdbx_strand_id
1 'polypeptide(L)'
;WFEHNYPGWYDKYGKWWENYSRLSIPNGHKPIVGEDVDFVYPNRCWVCMVPCLIREDIQTADVDGVHRTYCSETCKWTDVTAFRPVYQGRETPNMGRLVGHREWETLFHGWTWDKVVEDMGYVRDDGKTLIAQ
;
A
#
# COMPACT_ATOMS: atom_id res chain seq x y z
N TRP A 1 8.36 -16.96 19.97
CA TRP A 1 7.76 -17.65 18.81
C TRP A 1 8.36 -17.18 17.49
N PHE A 2 8.31 -15.87 17.15
CA PHE A 2 8.85 -15.37 15.86
C PHE A 2 10.32 -15.73 15.63
N GLU A 3 11.23 -15.30 16.50
CA GLU A 3 12.67 -15.58 16.36
C GLU A 3 12.99 -17.08 16.31
N HIS A 4 12.19 -17.92 16.98
CA HIS A 4 12.36 -19.37 16.96
C HIS A 4 12.00 -19.99 15.60
N ASN A 5 10.91 -19.53 14.96
CA ASN A 5 10.44 -20.06 13.68
C ASN A 5 11.07 -19.35 12.47
N TYR A 6 11.56 -18.13 12.68
CA TYR A 6 12.16 -17.28 11.67
C TYR A 6 13.43 -16.63 12.27
N PRO A 7 14.55 -17.36 12.35
CA PRO A 7 15.81 -16.79 12.86
C PRO A 7 16.22 -15.52 12.09
N GLY A 8 16.58 -14.46 12.81
CA GLY A 8 16.86 -13.13 12.28
C GLY A 8 15.62 -12.24 12.12
N TRP A 9 14.44 -12.69 12.54
CA TRP A 9 13.21 -11.88 12.49
C TRP A 9 13.32 -10.64 13.36
N TYR A 10 13.85 -10.76 14.57
CA TYR A 10 13.96 -9.61 15.46
C TYR A 10 14.96 -8.58 14.95
N ASP A 11 16.09 -9.02 14.40
CA ASP A 11 17.07 -8.11 13.79
C ASP A 11 16.48 -7.33 12.62
N LYS A 12 15.59 -7.97 11.83
CA LYS A 12 14.96 -7.34 10.67
C LYS A 12 13.72 -6.50 11.01
N TYR A 13 12.87 -6.93 11.94
CA TYR A 13 11.55 -6.36 12.20
C TYR A 13 11.32 -5.88 13.64
N GLY A 14 12.21 -6.21 14.57
CA GLY A 14 12.04 -5.91 16.01
C GLY A 14 11.90 -4.43 16.30
N LYS A 15 12.80 -3.60 15.74
CA LYS A 15 12.76 -2.13 15.92
C LYS A 15 11.43 -1.51 15.48
N TRP A 16 10.84 -2.01 14.40
CA TRP A 16 9.54 -1.56 13.93
C TRP A 16 8.45 -1.81 14.99
N TRP A 17 8.40 -3.02 15.55
CA TRP A 17 7.40 -3.37 16.56
C TRP A 17 7.62 -2.68 17.91
N GLU A 18 8.86 -2.39 18.28
CA GLU A 18 9.17 -1.59 19.47
C GLU A 18 8.69 -0.14 19.31
N ASN A 19 8.91 0.45 18.14
CA ASN A 19 8.36 1.77 17.81
C ASN A 19 6.84 1.76 17.79
N TYR A 20 6.22 0.73 17.19
CA TYR A 20 4.77 0.56 17.18
C TYR A 20 4.21 0.49 18.61
N SER A 21 4.81 -0.32 19.48
CA SER A 21 4.43 -0.43 20.89
C SER A 21 4.53 0.92 21.61
N ARG A 22 5.66 1.61 21.46
CA ARG A 22 5.90 2.94 22.06
C ARG A 22 4.87 3.98 21.60
N LEU A 23 4.44 3.93 20.34
CA LEU A 23 3.50 4.89 19.72
C LEU A 23 2.02 4.49 19.87
N SER A 24 1.73 3.31 20.40
CA SER A 24 0.35 2.78 20.51
C SER A 24 -0.53 3.54 21.51
N ILE A 25 0.06 4.33 22.41
CA ILE A 25 -0.66 5.07 23.43
C ILE A 25 -1.03 6.46 22.90
N PRO A 26 -2.32 6.85 22.90
CA PRO A 26 -2.73 8.20 22.52
C PRO A 26 -2.11 9.26 23.44
N ASN A 27 -1.08 9.95 22.97
CA ASN A 27 -0.31 10.94 23.75
C ASN A 27 0.10 12.19 22.94
N GLY A 28 -0.57 12.41 21.79
CA GLY A 28 -0.29 13.54 20.88
C GLY A 28 0.63 13.20 19.71
N HIS A 29 1.17 11.98 19.63
CA HIS A 29 1.82 11.47 18.42
C HIS A 29 0.82 11.33 17.25
N LYS A 30 1.34 11.44 16.04
CA LYS A 30 0.65 11.09 14.80
C LYS A 30 0.51 9.57 14.69
N PRO A 31 -0.37 9.07 13.81
CA PRO A 31 -0.30 7.67 13.38
C PRO A 31 1.14 7.33 12.96
N ILE A 32 1.59 6.09 13.21
CA ILE A 32 2.99 5.69 12.98
C ILE A 32 3.51 6.01 11.57
N VAL A 33 2.63 6.01 10.56
CA VAL A 33 2.96 6.36 9.17
C VAL A 33 3.37 7.83 8.97
N GLY A 34 3.06 8.70 9.93
CA GLY A 34 3.44 10.11 9.95
C GLY A 34 4.48 10.46 11.03
N GLU A 35 4.99 9.46 11.75
CA GLU A 35 6.08 9.60 12.72
C GLU A 35 7.43 9.29 12.08
N ASP A 36 8.48 9.96 12.55
CA ASP A 36 9.86 9.72 12.09
C ASP A 36 10.47 8.52 12.83
N VAL A 37 10.07 7.31 12.42
CA VAL A 37 10.48 6.04 13.04
C VAL A 37 11.04 5.03 12.05
N ASP A 38 11.70 5.53 11.00
CA ASP A 38 12.30 4.73 9.92
C ASP A 38 11.27 3.83 9.20
N PHE A 39 10.03 4.33 9.11
CA PHE A 39 8.99 3.73 8.30
C PHE A 39 8.46 4.73 7.29
N VAL A 40 8.31 4.26 6.06
CA VAL A 40 7.77 5.03 4.97
C VAL A 40 6.55 4.27 4.46
N TYR A 41 5.43 4.98 4.34
CA TYR A 41 4.22 4.41 3.77
C TYR A 41 4.53 3.86 2.36
N PRO A 42 4.35 2.55 2.13
CA PRO A 42 4.67 1.93 0.86
C PRO A 42 3.65 2.28 -0.22
N ASN A 43 4.12 2.55 -1.44
CA ASN A 43 3.25 2.60 -2.62
C ASN A 43 2.56 1.26 -2.84
N ARG A 44 1.35 1.28 -3.39
CA ARG A 44 0.62 0.05 -3.77
C ARG A 44 0.98 -0.48 -5.15
N CYS A 45 0.93 -1.80 -5.28
CA CYS A 45 1.05 -2.48 -6.56
C CYS A 45 -0.22 -2.28 -7.39
N TRP A 46 -0.08 -1.78 -8.62
CA TRP A 46 -1.20 -1.53 -9.52
C TRP A 46 -2.04 -2.78 -9.83
N VAL A 47 -1.38 -3.96 -9.86
CA VAL A 47 -2.04 -5.23 -10.20
C VAL A 47 -2.79 -5.82 -9.02
N CYS A 48 -2.09 -6.14 -7.93
CA CYS A 48 -2.67 -6.90 -6.82
C CYS A 48 -3.19 -6.03 -5.66
N MET A 49 -3.00 -4.71 -5.70
CA MET A 49 -3.37 -3.75 -4.65
C MET A 49 -2.68 -3.95 -3.28
N VAL A 50 -1.77 -4.93 -3.18
CA VAL A 50 -0.92 -5.15 -2.02
C VAL A 50 0.16 -4.05 -1.98
N PRO A 51 0.51 -3.54 -0.79
CA PRO A 51 1.63 -2.61 -0.66
C PRO A 51 2.96 -3.23 -1.11
N CYS A 52 3.79 -2.44 -1.77
CA CYS A 52 5.11 -2.83 -2.22
C CYS A 52 6.11 -2.78 -1.04
N LEU A 53 6.16 -3.87 -0.26
CA LEU A 53 6.91 -3.93 1.00
C LEU A 53 8.40 -4.28 0.87
N ILE A 54 8.79 -4.95 -0.22
CA ILE A 54 10.17 -5.38 -0.46
C ILE A 54 10.78 -4.41 -1.48
N ARG A 55 11.73 -3.57 -1.04
CA ARG A 55 12.28 -2.47 -1.85
C ARG A 55 12.99 -2.97 -3.10
N GLU A 56 13.66 -4.11 -2.99
CA GLU A 56 14.44 -4.74 -4.05
C GLU A 56 13.57 -5.30 -5.17
N ASP A 57 12.31 -5.66 -4.86
CA ASP A 57 11.37 -6.22 -5.82
C ASP A 57 10.53 -5.16 -6.53
N ILE A 58 10.58 -3.90 -6.07
CA ILE A 58 9.78 -2.81 -6.63
C ILE A 58 10.13 -2.61 -8.10
N GLN A 59 9.10 -2.70 -8.94
CA GLN A 59 9.18 -2.36 -10.35
C GLN A 59 8.33 -1.12 -10.65
N THR A 60 8.67 -0.39 -11.69
CA THR A 60 7.83 0.70 -12.22
C THR A 60 7.69 0.61 -13.74
N ALA A 61 6.65 1.25 -14.26
CA ALA A 61 6.45 1.46 -15.70
C ALA A 61 5.46 2.61 -15.95
N ASP A 62 5.70 3.37 -17.01
CA ASP A 62 4.72 4.32 -17.54
C ASP A 62 3.76 3.57 -18.47
N VAL A 63 2.49 3.54 -18.10
CA VAL A 63 1.45 2.81 -18.83
C VAL A 63 0.22 3.69 -18.95
N ASP A 64 -0.23 3.92 -20.18
CA ASP A 64 -1.41 4.73 -20.47
C ASP A 64 -1.33 6.16 -19.90
N GLY A 65 -0.11 6.73 -19.87
CA GLY A 65 0.15 8.07 -19.34
C GLY A 65 0.23 8.16 -17.81
N VAL A 66 0.20 7.02 -17.09
CA VAL A 66 0.32 6.95 -15.63
C VAL A 66 1.60 6.22 -15.24
N HIS A 67 2.38 6.81 -14.32
CA HIS A 67 3.52 6.14 -13.71
C HIS A 67 3.04 5.15 -12.63
N ARG A 68 3.21 3.86 -12.87
CA ARG A 68 2.67 2.79 -12.01
C ARG A 68 3.78 2.06 -11.26
N THR A 69 3.48 1.63 -10.04
CA THR A 69 4.37 0.82 -9.21
C THR A 69 3.85 -0.63 -9.12
N TYR A 70 4.76 -1.60 -9.06
CA TYR A 70 4.45 -3.03 -8.94
C TYR A 70 5.34 -3.68 -7.87
N CYS A 71 4.79 -4.65 -7.14
CA CYS A 71 5.53 -5.36 -6.08
C CYS A 71 6.40 -6.50 -6.61
N SER A 72 6.34 -6.82 -7.91
CA SER A 72 7.15 -7.87 -8.53
C SER A 72 7.19 -7.73 -10.05
N GLU A 73 8.15 -8.39 -10.69
CA GLU A 73 8.25 -8.50 -12.15
C GLU A 73 6.99 -9.14 -12.74
N THR A 74 6.44 -10.18 -12.12
CA THR A 74 5.21 -10.83 -12.59
C THR A 74 4.01 -9.89 -12.55
N CYS A 75 3.89 -9.03 -11.53
CA CYS A 75 2.84 -8.01 -11.50
C CYS A 75 3.04 -7.01 -12.64
N LYS A 76 4.27 -6.51 -12.85
CA LYS A 76 4.56 -5.61 -13.97
C LYS A 76 4.21 -6.26 -15.31
N TRP A 77 4.64 -7.49 -15.56
CA TRP A 77 4.34 -8.23 -16.78
C TRP A 77 2.84 -8.44 -16.99
N THR A 78 2.11 -8.74 -15.91
CA THR A 78 0.65 -8.94 -15.97
C THR A 78 -0.03 -7.69 -16.50
N ASP A 79 0.29 -6.52 -15.93
CA ASP A 79 -0.23 -5.27 -16.45
C ASP A 79 0.33 -5.02 -17.85
N VAL A 80 1.63 -4.79 -18.00
CA VAL A 80 2.27 -4.25 -19.22
C VAL A 80 2.09 -5.15 -20.45
N THR A 81 1.99 -6.47 -20.27
CA THR A 81 1.98 -7.42 -21.39
C THR A 81 0.70 -8.26 -21.44
N ALA A 82 0.32 -8.92 -20.35
CA ALA A 82 -0.77 -9.91 -20.41
C ALA A 82 -2.15 -9.25 -20.52
N PHE A 83 -2.40 -8.20 -19.74
CA PHE A 83 -3.69 -7.52 -19.64
C PHE A 83 -3.78 -6.36 -20.65
N ARG A 84 -3.47 -6.67 -21.90
CA ARG A 84 -3.56 -5.77 -23.06
C ARG A 84 -4.68 -6.23 -23.98
N PRO A 85 -5.26 -5.36 -24.84
CA PRO A 85 -6.36 -5.74 -25.74
C PRO A 85 -6.06 -6.92 -26.67
N VAL A 86 -4.78 -7.10 -27.02
CA VAL A 86 -4.28 -8.22 -27.80
C VAL A 86 -3.08 -8.82 -27.06
N TYR A 87 -3.11 -10.12 -26.83
CA TYR A 87 -2.02 -10.89 -26.24
C TYR A 87 -1.69 -12.10 -27.12
N GLN A 88 -0.43 -12.24 -27.53
CA GLN A 88 0.03 -13.33 -28.41
C GLN A 88 -0.84 -13.51 -29.67
N GLY A 89 -1.29 -12.40 -30.27
CA GLY A 89 -2.10 -12.40 -31.49
C GLY A 89 -3.58 -12.77 -31.27
N ARG A 90 -4.05 -12.89 -30.03
CA ARG A 90 -5.46 -13.13 -29.70
C ARG A 90 -6.06 -11.93 -28.98
N GLU A 91 -7.28 -11.58 -29.35
CA GLU A 91 -8.06 -10.61 -28.59
C GLU A 91 -8.38 -11.17 -27.19
N THR A 92 -8.27 -10.32 -26.18
CA THR A 92 -8.38 -10.69 -24.77
C THR A 92 -9.40 -9.79 -24.04
N PRO A 93 -10.66 -9.73 -24.52
CA PRO A 93 -11.68 -8.82 -23.97
C PRO A 93 -11.95 -9.06 -22.47
N ASN A 94 -11.76 -10.30 -22.00
CA ASN A 94 -12.01 -10.71 -20.62
C ASN A 94 -10.80 -10.53 -19.68
N MET A 95 -9.58 -10.29 -20.20
CA MET A 95 -8.40 -10.07 -19.35
C MET A 95 -8.40 -8.65 -18.76
N GLY A 96 -9.25 -7.76 -19.28
CA GLY A 96 -9.46 -6.41 -18.77
C GLY A 96 -8.22 -5.51 -18.88
N ARG A 97 -8.43 -4.19 -18.81
CA ARG A 97 -7.35 -3.25 -18.52
C ARG A 97 -7.52 -2.78 -17.09
N LEU A 98 -6.43 -2.73 -16.34
CA LEU A 98 -6.43 -2.16 -15.00
C LEU A 98 -6.40 -0.63 -15.15
N VAL A 99 -7.58 -0.02 -15.01
CA VAL A 99 -7.82 1.42 -15.21
C VAL A 99 -8.48 2.06 -13.98
N GLY A 100 -8.59 3.39 -13.99
CA GLY A 100 -9.23 4.19 -12.96
C GLY A 100 -8.31 4.55 -11.80
N HIS A 101 -8.89 5.19 -10.78
CA HIS A 101 -8.22 5.42 -9.50
C HIS A 101 -8.34 4.16 -8.66
N ARG A 102 -7.20 3.48 -8.42
CA ARG A 102 -7.19 2.19 -7.74
C ARG A 102 -6.59 2.31 -6.34
N GLU A 103 -5.49 3.03 -6.24
CA GLU A 103 -4.73 3.23 -5.02
C GLU A 103 -5.14 4.49 -4.25
N TRP A 104 -4.94 4.45 -2.94
CA TRP A 104 -5.33 5.52 -2.02
C TRP A 104 -4.49 6.78 -2.23
N GLU A 105 -3.25 6.59 -2.62
CA GLU A 105 -2.24 7.61 -2.85
C GLU A 105 -2.67 8.58 -3.96
N THR A 106 -3.30 8.06 -5.02
CA THR A 106 -3.87 8.87 -6.09
C THR A 106 -5.23 9.45 -5.70
N LEU A 107 -6.09 8.66 -5.04
CA LEU A 107 -7.45 9.09 -4.70
C LEU A 107 -7.48 10.24 -3.67
N PHE A 108 -6.61 10.18 -2.67
CA PHE A 108 -6.56 11.13 -1.55
C PHE A 108 -5.33 12.05 -1.61
N HIS A 109 -4.73 12.22 -2.79
CA HIS A 109 -3.56 13.07 -2.95
C HIS A 109 -3.87 14.51 -2.49
N GLY A 110 -3.05 15.04 -1.57
CA GLY A 110 -3.21 16.39 -1.01
C GLY A 110 -4.26 16.53 0.09
N TRP A 111 -4.92 15.44 0.50
CA TRP A 111 -5.88 15.45 1.60
C TRP A 111 -5.17 15.32 2.95
N THR A 112 -5.76 15.93 3.97
CA THR A 112 -5.39 15.65 5.37
C THR A 112 -6.06 14.37 5.86
N TRP A 113 -5.45 13.70 6.83
CA TRP A 113 -5.95 12.40 7.32
C TRP A 113 -7.36 12.48 7.91
N ASP A 114 -7.70 13.58 8.61
CA ASP A 114 -9.04 13.81 9.15
C ASP A 114 -10.10 13.87 8.06
N LYS A 115 -9.79 14.46 6.89
CA LYS A 115 -10.70 14.51 5.74
C LYS A 115 -10.94 13.15 5.12
N VAL A 116 -9.91 12.31 5.04
CA VAL A 116 -10.05 10.92 4.57
C VAL A 116 -10.92 10.11 5.53
N VAL A 117 -10.70 10.25 6.84
CA VAL A 117 -11.49 9.54 7.86
C VAL A 117 -12.96 9.97 7.84
N GLU A 118 -13.22 11.27 7.70
CA GLU A 118 -14.57 11.83 7.61
C GLU A 118 -15.31 11.34 6.37
N ASP A 119 -14.68 11.45 5.19
CA ASP A 119 -15.27 11.02 3.90
C ASP A 119 -15.60 9.52 3.87
N MET A 120 -14.71 8.69 4.42
CA MET A 120 -14.91 7.24 4.49
C MET A 120 -15.85 6.79 5.61
N GLY A 121 -16.27 7.70 6.49
CA GLY A 121 -17.13 7.37 7.63
C GLY A 121 -16.45 6.48 8.68
N TYR A 122 -15.14 6.61 8.87
CA TYR A 122 -14.36 5.78 9.81
C TYR A 122 -14.41 6.26 11.27
N VAL A 123 -15.53 6.85 11.67
CA VAL A 123 -15.84 7.29 13.02
C VAL A 123 -17.03 6.51 13.57
N ARG A 124 -17.02 6.24 14.88
CA ARG A 124 -18.14 5.64 15.60
C ARG A 124 -19.29 6.64 15.73
N ASP A 125 -20.43 6.17 16.24
CA ASP A 125 -21.64 6.97 16.44
C ASP A 125 -21.46 8.23 17.32
N ASP A 126 -20.39 8.28 18.12
CA ASP A 126 -20.06 9.47 18.92
C ASP A 126 -19.42 10.61 18.12
N GLY A 127 -19.20 10.40 16.82
CA GLY A 127 -18.70 11.40 15.87
C GLY A 127 -17.24 11.78 16.04
N LYS A 128 -16.50 11.10 16.92
CA LYS A 128 -15.10 11.47 17.25
C LYS A 128 -14.16 10.29 17.48
N THR A 129 -14.68 9.14 17.86
CA THR A 129 -13.86 7.97 18.13
C THR A 129 -13.65 7.18 16.84
N LEU A 130 -12.40 6.94 16.46
CA LEU A 130 -12.09 6.14 15.27
C LEU A 130 -12.60 4.70 15.44
N ILE A 131 -13.05 4.11 14.33
CA ILE A 131 -13.44 2.69 14.32
C ILE A 131 -12.23 1.80 14.57
N ALA A 132 -11.15 2.01 13.80
CA ALA A 132 -9.86 1.33 13.96
C ALA A 132 -9.11 1.81 15.22
N GLN A 133 -8.44 0.89 15.92
CA GLN A 133 -7.62 1.12 17.11
C GLN A 133 -6.37 0.25 17.05
#